data_AF-A0A2T2XX80-F1
#
_entry.id   AF-A0A2T2XX80-F1
#
_cell.length_a   1.000
_cell.length_b   1.000
_cell.length_c   1.000
_cell.angle_alpha   90.00
_cell.angle_beta   90.00
_cell.angle_gamma   90.00
#
_symmetry.space_group_name_H-M   'P 1'
#
loop_
_entity.id
_entity.type
_entity.pdbx_description
1 polymer ?
#
loop_
_entity_poly.entity_id
_entity_poly.type
_entity_poly.pdbx_seq_one_letter_code
_entity_poly.pdbx_strand_id
1 'polypeptide(L)'
;MQGKALKETIANDVAVRETALFGVYGAQVSCTDGTWVYTHAPTKANRPLNHYTLMPTHMRHPFTPQELQQTELVESFSFTKGCRLMKIADIGLGMVPLEHNWQSVLFNVTDDPRQSTPQHNPEVVARLQKEITRLMAENDAPEEQYERLGLKKPELR
;
A
#
# COMPACT_ATOMS: atom_id res chain seq x y z
N MET A 1 10.29 -4.11 -5.27
CA MET A 1 11.09 -4.57 -4.11
C MET A 1 12.24 -3.59 -3.89
N GLN A 2 12.23 -2.84 -2.79
CA GLN A 2 13.15 -1.71 -2.53
C GLN A 2 14.05 -1.95 -1.32
N GLY A 3 14.56 -3.18 -1.16
CA GLY A 3 15.41 -3.55 -0.03
C GLY A 3 16.67 -2.67 0.06
N LYS A 4 17.10 -2.34 1.29
CA LYS A 4 18.34 -1.63 1.59
C LYS A 4 19.16 -2.45 2.59
N ALA A 5 20.48 -2.40 2.48
CA ALA A 5 21.37 -3.05 3.45
C ALA A 5 21.23 -2.37 4.82
N LEU A 6 21.04 -3.17 5.88
CA LEU A 6 20.82 -2.66 7.24
C LEU A 6 22.05 -2.73 8.15
N LYS A 7 23.21 -3.19 7.64
CA LYS A 7 24.43 -3.37 8.45
C LYS A 7 24.80 -2.08 9.19
N GLU A 8 24.88 -0.97 8.48
CA GLU A 8 25.24 0.33 9.06
C GLU A 8 24.12 0.93 9.91
N THR A 9 22.85 0.65 9.59
CA THR A 9 21.71 1.04 10.44
C THR A 9 21.77 0.33 11.79
N ILE A 10 22.06 -0.96 11.80
CA ILE A 10 22.15 -1.75 13.05
C ILE A 10 23.38 -1.32 13.87
N ALA A 11 24.52 -1.07 13.21
CA ALA A 11 25.76 -0.72 13.90
C ALA A 11 25.80 0.72 14.40
N ASN A 12 25.28 1.67 13.62
CA ASN A 12 25.55 3.10 13.77
C ASN A 12 24.30 3.98 13.62
N ASP A 13 23.09 3.40 13.59
CA ASP A 13 21.82 4.12 13.39
C ASP A 13 21.76 4.96 12.10
N VAL A 14 22.49 4.54 11.06
CA VAL A 14 22.47 5.19 9.75
C VAL A 14 21.12 4.98 9.07
N ALA A 15 20.44 6.08 8.77
CA ALA A 15 19.14 6.07 8.09
C ALA A 15 19.24 5.48 6.66
N VAL A 16 18.22 4.69 6.27
CA VAL A 16 18.13 4.04 4.94
C VAL A 16 17.01 4.58 4.07
N ARG A 17 16.16 5.44 4.64
CA ARG A 17 15.02 6.10 3.99
C ARG A 17 14.59 7.31 4.81
N GLU A 18 14.04 8.31 4.13
CA GLU A 18 13.41 9.46 4.78
C GLU A 18 11.95 9.16 5.12
N THR A 19 11.27 8.40 4.26
CA THR A 19 9.87 8.00 4.45
C THR A 19 9.68 6.51 4.21
N ALA A 20 8.67 5.93 4.88
CA ALA A 20 8.32 4.52 4.76
C ALA A 20 6.82 4.35 4.48
N LEU A 21 6.49 3.55 3.46
CA LEU A 21 5.14 3.13 3.12
C LEU A 21 4.84 1.77 3.75
N PHE A 22 3.67 1.62 4.37
CA PHE A 22 3.20 0.36 4.95
C PHE A 22 1.68 0.30 4.92
N GLY A 23 1.09 -0.85 5.24
CA GLY A 23 -0.36 -1.00 5.26
C GLY A 23 -0.79 -2.45 5.22
N VAL A 24 -2.08 -2.66 4.99
CA VAL A 24 -2.69 -3.98 4.86
C VAL A 24 -3.33 -4.08 3.48
N TYR A 25 -3.15 -5.22 2.82
CA TYR A 25 -3.76 -5.50 1.51
C TYR A 25 -5.25 -5.17 1.52
N GLY A 26 -5.71 -4.38 0.54
CA GLY A 26 -7.10 -3.97 0.39
C GLY A 26 -7.66 -3.07 1.49
N ALA A 27 -6.84 -2.57 2.42
CA ALA A 27 -7.26 -1.64 3.46
C ALA A 27 -6.56 -0.28 3.30
N GLN A 28 -6.31 0.39 4.42
CA GLN A 28 -5.64 1.68 4.48
C GLN A 28 -4.16 1.56 4.14
N VAL A 29 -3.61 2.62 3.57
CA VAL A 29 -2.18 2.76 3.26
C VAL A 29 -1.61 3.87 4.12
N SER A 30 -0.50 3.58 4.79
CA SER A 30 0.13 4.47 5.75
C SER A 30 1.51 4.88 5.30
N CYS A 31 1.91 6.10 5.66
CA CYS A 31 3.25 6.62 5.46
C CYS A 31 3.76 7.30 6.72
N THR A 32 5.05 7.17 6.98
CA THR A 32 5.72 7.87 8.07
C THR A 32 7.06 8.44 7.65
N ASP A 33 7.44 9.56 8.26
CA ASP A 33 8.77 10.18 8.16
C ASP A 33 9.56 10.10 9.48
N GLY A 34 9.11 9.27 10.42
CA GLY A 34 9.67 9.16 11.77
C GLY A 34 9.08 10.14 12.79
N THR A 35 8.53 11.29 12.35
CA THR A 35 7.83 12.23 13.24
C THR A 35 6.32 12.05 13.18
N TRP A 36 5.81 11.90 11.97
CA TRP A 36 4.38 11.80 11.69
C TRP A 36 4.05 10.42 11.13
N VAL A 37 2.89 9.90 11.49
CA VAL A 37 2.27 8.74 10.85
C VAL A 37 0.95 9.19 10.27
N TYR A 38 0.82 9.10 8.96
CA TYR A 38 -0.44 9.35 8.25
C TYR A 38 -0.96 8.05 7.66
N THR A 39 -2.19 7.70 7.99
CA THR A 39 -2.91 6.56 7.43
C THR A 39 -4.01 7.09 6.52
N HIS A 40 -3.92 6.77 5.23
CA HIS A 40 -4.86 7.16 4.20
C HIS A 40 -5.92 6.07 3.99
N ALA A 41 -7.20 6.43 4.16
CA ALA A 41 -8.30 5.53 3.88
C ALA A 41 -8.59 5.44 2.37
N PRO A 42 -9.02 4.27 1.86
CA PRO A 42 -9.48 4.16 0.49
C PRO A 42 -10.79 4.93 0.26
N THR A 43 -11.17 5.06 -1.01
CA THR A 43 -12.52 5.50 -1.39
C THR A 43 -13.58 4.56 -0.79
N LYS A 44 -14.83 5.03 -0.68
CA LYS A 44 -15.95 4.21 -0.18
C LYS A 44 -16.15 2.90 -0.95
N ALA A 45 -15.86 2.90 -2.25
CA ALA A 45 -15.95 1.70 -3.06
C ALA A 45 -14.81 0.72 -2.75
N ASN A 46 -13.61 1.24 -2.42
CA ASN A 46 -12.39 0.45 -2.21
C ASN A 46 -12.14 -0.57 -3.33
N ARG A 47 -12.40 -0.13 -4.55
CA ARG A 47 -12.21 -0.87 -5.81
C ARG A 47 -11.55 0.04 -6.86
N PRO A 48 -10.84 -0.54 -7.85
CA PRO A 48 -10.59 -1.97 -8.06
C PRO A 48 -9.63 -2.57 -7.02
N LEU A 49 -9.68 -3.90 -6.81
CA LEU A 49 -8.74 -4.61 -5.94
C LEU A 49 -8.44 -5.98 -6.54
N ASN A 50 -7.15 -6.26 -6.76
CA ASN A 50 -6.68 -7.47 -7.43
C ASN A 50 -5.47 -8.07 -6.70
N HIS A 51 -5.38 -9.38 -6.76
CA HIS A 51 -4.18 -10.14 -6.44
C HIS A 51 -3.29 -10.23 -7.69
N TYR A 52 -1.98 -10.04 -7.49
CA TYR A 52 -0.97 -10.27 -8.52
C TYR A 52 -0.02 -11.35 -8.02
N THR A 53 -0.11 -12.55 -8.60
CA THR A 53 0.59 -13.72 -8.04
C THR A 53 0.96 -14.75 -9.11
N LEU A 54 1.95 -15.58 -8.80
CA LEU A 54 2.27 -16.82 -9.51
C LEU A 54 1.77 -18.07 -8.77
N MET A 55 1.24 -17.90 -7.55
CA MET A 55 0.72 -18.95 -6.69
C MET A 55 -0.78 -18.69 -6.44
N PRO A 56 -1.69 -19.52 -6.96
CA PRO A 56 -3.13 -19.26 -6.94
C PRO A 56 -3.77 -19.63 -5.60
N THR A 57 -3.36 -18.97 -4.53
CA THR A 57 -3.91 -19.17 -3.18
C THR A 57 -4.06 -17.85 -2.45
N HIS A 58 -5.14 -17.71 -1.67
CA HIS A 58 -5.21 -16.76 -0.56
C HIS A 58 -4.27 -17.19 0.57
N MET A 59 -4.14 -16.37 1.61
CA MET A 59 -3.29 -16.67 2.77
C MET A 59 -3.70 -17.97 3.51
N ARG A 60 -4.99 -18.32 3.52
CA ARG A 60 -5.53 -19.44 4.32
C ARG A 60 -6.20 -20.54 3.51
N HIS A 61 -6.41 -20.34 2.21
CA HIS A 61 -7.07 -21.31 1.34
C HIS A 61 -6.74 -21.03 -0.14
N PRO A 62 -6.92 -22.00 -1.05
CA PRO A 62 -6.84 -21.76 -2.49
C PRO A 62 -7.87 -20.75 -2.98
N PHE A 63 -7.63 -20.13 -4.15
CA PHE A 63 -8.69 -19.40 -4.85
C PHE A 63 -9.82 -20.35 -5.27
N THR A 64 -11.04 -19.84 -5.26
CA THR A 64 -12.22 -20.58 -5.73
C THR A 64 -12.25 -20.66 -7.26
N PRO A 65 -12.98 -21.62 -7.85
CA PRO A 65 -13.19 -21.67 -9.30
C PRO A 65 -13.75 -20.36 -9.88
N GLN A 66 -14.64 -19.68 -9.14
CA GLN A 66 -15.23 -18.40 -9.56
C GLN A 66 -14.18 -17.29 -9.71
N GLU A 67 -13.25 -17.19 -8.76
CA GLU A 67 -12.12 -16.24 -8.84
C GLU A 67 -11.20 -16.58 -10.01
N LEU A 68 -10.86 -17.87 -10.17
CA LEU A 68 -9.91 -18.31 -11.18
C LEU A 68 -10.44 -18.16 -12.62
N GLN A 69 -11.75 -18.27 -12.83
CA GLN A 69 -12.37 -18.08 -14.16
C GLN A 69 -12.20 -16.65 -14.71
N GLN A 70 -11.95 -15.66 -13.84
CA GLN A 70 -11.74 -14.26 -14.23
C GLN A 70 -10.25 -13.87 -14.26
N THR A 71 -9.34 -14.86 -14.22
CA THR A 71 -7.89 -14.60 -14.18
C THR A 71 -7.40 -14.04 -15.52
N GLU A 72 -6.64 -12.96 -15.45
CA GLU A 72 -5.90 -12.41 -16.58
C GLU A 72 -4.39 -12.65 -16.39
N LEU A 73 -3.67 -12.91 -17.48
CA LEU A 73 -2.21 -12.94 -17.44
C LEU A 73 -1.68 -11.56 -17.85
N VAL A 74 -1.02 -10.87 -16.92
CA VAL A 74 -0.51 -9.50 -17.13
C VAL A 74 1.01 -9.48 -17.18
N GLU A 75 1.55 -8.39 -17.71
CA GLU A 75 3.00 -8.16 -17.78
C GLU A 75 3.65 -8.05 -16.39
N SER A 76 4.97 -8.19 -16.36
CA SER A 76 5.76 -8.17 -15.13
C SER A 76 5.80 -6.79 -14.49
N PHE A 77 5.80 -6.72 -13.15
CA PHE A 77 6.29 -5.54 -12.45
C PHE A 77 7.82 -5.50 -12.47
N SER A 78 8.39 -4.32 -12.24
CA SER A 78 9.84 -4.07 -12.17
C SER A 78 10.61 -5.05 -11.27
N PHE A 79 9.95 -5.56 -10.22
CA PHE A 79 10.56 -6.49 -9.27
C PHE A 79 10.26 -7.97 -9.51
N THR A 80 9.42 -8.32 -10.48
CA THR A 80 9.09 -9.72 -10.81
C THR A 80 10.00 -10.31 -11.89
N LYS A 81 11.10 -9.62 -12.22
CA LYS A 81 12.20 -10.13 -13.07
C LYS A 81 11.73 -10.66 -14.43
N GLY A 82 10.74 -9.99 -15.04
CA GLY A 82 10.20 -10.38 -16.35
C GLY A 82 9.18 -11.51 -16.32
N CYS A 83 8.87 -12.08 -15.14
CA CYS A 83 7.79 -13.06 -15.02
C CYS A 83 6.43 -12.36 -15.09
N ARG A 84 5.58 -12.82 -16.02
CA ARG A 84 4.16 -12.48 -16.09
C ARG A 84 3.41 -12.98 -14.86
N LEU A 85 2.32 -12.32 -14.50
CA LEU A 85 1.57 -12.58 -13.27
C LEU A 85 0.11 -12.89 -13.57
N MET A 86 -0.50 -13.74 -12.75
CA MET A 86 -1.96 -13.83 -12.69
C MET A 86 -2.48 -12.60 -11.98
N LYS A 87 -3.34 -11.84 -12.66
CA LYS A 87 -4.19 -10.80 -12.08
C LYS A 87 -5.56 -11.43 -11.79
N ILE A 88 -5.92 -11.50 -10.52
CA ILE A 88 -7.16 -12.13 -10.05
C ILE A 88 -7.94 -11.10 -9.25
N ALA A 89 -9.17 -10.79 -9.68
CA ALA A 89 -10.03 -9.86 -8.98
C ALA A 89 -10.39 -10.39 -7.58
N ASP A 90 -10.19 -9.57 -6.56
CA ASP A 90 -10.59 -9.93 -5.20
C ASP A 90 -12.08 -9.73 -5.05
N ILE A 91 -12.91 -10.77 -5.00
CA ILE A 91 -14.37 -10.61 -4.91
C ILE A 91 -14.89 -10.57 -3.46
N GLY A 92 -14.03 -10.26 -2.48
CA GLY A 92 -14.41 -10.17 -1.07
C GLY A 92 -14.56 -11.52 -0.37
N LEU A 93 -13.98 -12.58 -0.94
CA LEU A 93 -13.88 -13.90 -0.31
C LEU A 93 -12.63 -14.06 0.57
N GLY A 94 -11.75 -13.06 0.56
CA GLY A 94 -10.53 -13.02 1.37
C GLY A 94 -10.71 -12.34 2.73
N MET A 95 -9.63 -11.72 3.21
CA MET A 95 -9.57 -11.06 4.52
C MET A 95 -10.08 -9.61 4.53
N VAL A 96 -10.40 -9.06 3.36
CA VAL A 96 -10.81 -7.66 3.19
C VAL A 96 -12.34 -7.57 3.28
N PRO A 97 -12.90 -6.79 4.21
CA PRO A 97 -14.35 -6.59 4.30
C PRO A 97 -14.91 -5.98 3.02
N LEU A 98 -16.07 -6.46 2.57
CA LEU A 98 -16.82 -5.86 1.47
C LEU A 98 -17.29 -4.43 1.80
N GLU A 99 -17.61 -4.18 3.07
CA GLU A 99 -18.00 -2.88 3.58
C GLU A 99 -16.98 -2.42 4.64
N HIS A 100 -16.61 -1.14 4.60
CA HIS A 100 -15.73 -0.54 5.59
C HIS A 100 -16.15 0.89 5.93
N ASN A 101 -15.73 1.36 7.10
CA ASN A 101 -15.89 2.75 7.53
C ASN A 101 -14.54 3.36 7.96
N TRP A 102 -13.45 2.90 7.34
CA TRP A 102 -12.11 3.42 7.59
C TRP A 102 -12.01 4.91 7.26
N GLN A 103 -11.28 5.64 8.10
CA GLN A 103 -11.06 7.07 7.97
C GLN A 103 -9.57 7.39 7.95
N SER A 104 -9.21 8.42 7.19
CA SER A 104 -7.83 8.91 7.19
C SER A 104 -7.50 9.56 8.52
N VAL A 105 -6.31 9.30 9.05
CA VAL A 105 -5.90 9.78 10.37
C VAL A 105 -4.41 10.15 10.36
N LEU A 106 -4.05 11.17 11.12
CA LEU A 106 -2.68 11.66 11.29
C LEU A 106 -2.32 11.63 12.78
N PHE A 107 -1.11 11.18 13.09
CA PHE A 107 -0.54 11.21 14.44
C PHE A 107 0.87 11.80 14.40
N ASN A 108 1.24 12.57 15.43
CA ASN A 108 2.64 12.89 15.72
C ASN A 108 3.16 11.82 16.68
N VAL A 109 4.03 10.93 16.21
CA VAL A 109 4.56 9.82 17.01
C VAL A 109 5.76 10.20 17.86
N THR A 110 6.35 11.38 17.64
CA THR A 110 7.38 11.92 18.55
C THR A 110 6.74 12.35 19.87
N ASP A 111 5.61 13.05 19.79
CA ASP A 111 4.88 13.53 20.97
C ASP A 111 3.88 12.50 21.52
N ASP A 112 3.31 11.64 20.67
CA ASP A 112 2.36 10.58 21.03
C ASP A 112 2.75 9.23 20.40
N PRO A 113 3.76 8.54 20.95
CA PRO A 113 4.24 7.25 20.42
C PRO A 113 3.16 6.16 20.37
N ARG A 114 2.09 6.30 21.16
CA ARG A 114 0.97 5.34 21.22
C ARG A 114 -0.14 5.64 20.23
N GLN A 115 -0.06 6.74 19.47
CA GLN A 115 -1.04 7.13 18.46
C GLN A 115 -2.47 7.18 19.04
N SER A 116 -2.57 7.77 20.23
CA SER A 116 -3.82 7.90 20.99
C SER A 116 -4.62 9.15 20.64
N THR A 117 -3.97 10.18 20.11
CA THR A 117 -4.56 11.50 19.87
C THR A 117 -4.40 11.92 18.41
N PRO A 118 -5.44 11.70 17.58
CA PRO A 118 -5.47 12.17 16.19
C PRO A 118 -5.20 13.67 16.09
N GLN A 119 -4.42 14.06 15.07
CA GLN A 119 -4.06 15.44 14.80
C GLN A 119 -4.69 15.93 13.49
N HIS A 120 -4.98 17.23 13.44
CA HIS A 120 -5.44 17.89 12.21
C HIS A 120 -4.37 18.86 11.73
N ASN A 121 -3.61 18.44 10.70
CA ASN A 121 -2.61 19.28 10.05
C ASN A 121 -2.65 19.04 8.52
N PRO A 122 -3.40 19.85 7.77
CA PRO A 122 -3.57 19.66 6.33
C PRO A 122 -2.27 19.71 5.53
N GLU A 123 -1.28 20.52 5.94
CA GLU A 123 0.01 20.63 5.26
C GLU A 123 0.82 19.34 5.38
N VAL A 124 0.86 18.75 6.57
CA VAL A 124 1.51 17.46 6.81
C VAL A 124 0.80 16.35 6.05
N VAL A 125 -0.54 16.35 6.05
CA VAL A 125 -1.34 15.38 5.28
C VAL A 125 -1.00 15.47 3.79
N ALA A 126 -1.02 16.66 3.21
CA ALA A 126 -0.73 16.84 1.78
C ALA A 126 0.69 16.39 1.41
N ARG A 127 1.68 16.71 2.26
CA ARG A 127 3.06 16.24 2.09
C ARG A 127 3.15 14.71 2.14
N LEU A 128 2.56 14.08 3.15
CA LEU A 128 2.62 12.62 3.30
C LEU A 128 1.79 11.89 2.23
N GLN A 129 0.70 12.47 1.72
CA GLN A 129 0.01 11.94 0.54
C GLN A 129 0.88 11.96 -0.71
N LYS A 130 1.68 13.00 -0.92
CA LYS A 130 2.65 13.05 -2.01
C LYS A 130 3.73 11.99 -1.85
N GLU A 131 4.20 11.74 -0.62
CA GLU A 131 5.14 10.66 -0.33
C GLU A 131 4.52 9.28 -0.57
N ILE A 132 3.25 9.07 -0.20
CA ILE A 132 2.52 7.84 -0.52
C ILE A 132 2.53 7.59 -2.02
N THR A 133 2.11 8.57 -2.83
CA THR A 133 1.99 8.36 -4.28
C THR A 133 3.35 8.17 -4.95
N ARG A 134 4.40 8.87 -4.49
CA ARG A 134 5.79 8.68 -4.92
C ARG A 134 6.27 7.26 -4.60
N LEU A 135 6.17 6.82 -3.34
CA LEU A 135 6.63 5.49 -2.90
C LEU A 135 5.85 4.35 -3.57
N MET A 136 4.55 4.54 -3.81
CA MET A 136 3.74 3.61 -4.63
C MET A 136 4.27 3.52 -6.06
N ALA A 137 4.61 4.66 -6.67
CA ALA A 137 5.07 4.70 -8.06
C ALA A 137 6.45 4.04 -8.19
N GLU A 138 7.36 4.30 -7.25
CA GLU A 138 8.67 3.64 -7.21
C GLU A 138 8.59 2.13 -6.89
N ASN A 139 7.48 1.66 -6.32
CA ASN A 139 7.18 0.22 -6.16
C ASN A 139 6.40 -0.37 -7.34
N ASP A 140 6.23 0.40 -8.43
CA ASP A 140 5.52 -0.01 -9.63
C ASP A 140 4.06 -0.40 -9.35
N ALA A 141 3.40 0.39 -8.48
CA ALA A 141 1.99 0.18 -8.19
C ALA A 141 1.13 0.42 -9.46
N PRO A 142 0.16 -0.48 -9.74
CA PRO A 142 -0.73 -0.32 -10.89
C PRO A 142 -1.72 0.84 -10.69
N GLU A 143 -2.21 1.41 -11.79
CA GLU A 143 -3.11 2.59 -11.80
C GLU A 143 -4.32 2.41 -10.87
N GLU A 144 -4.93 1.23 -10.91
CA GLU A 144 -6.09 0.87 -10.09
C GLU A 144 -5.87 1.03 -8.57
N GLN A 145 -4.64 0.97 -8.08
CA GLN A 145 -4.37 1.23 -6.65
C GLN A 145 -4.50 2.72 -6.31
N TYR A 146 -4.21 3.61 -7.25
CA TYR A 146 -4.43 5.05 -7.07
C TYR A 146 -5.93 5.37 -7.14
N GLU A 147 -6.64 4.77 -8.10
CA GLU A 147 -8.10 4.88 -8.20
C GLU A 147 -8.81 4.41 -6.92
N ARG A 148 -8.44 3.23 -6.41
CA ARG A 148 -8.97 2.66 -5.16
C ARG A 148 -8.81 3.63 -3.98
N LEU A 149 -7.66 4.30 -3.92
CA LEU A 149 -7.32 5.26 -2.86
C LEU A 149 -7.86 6.68 -3.13
N GLY A 150 -8.38 6.97 -4.33
CA GLY A 150 -8.78 8.34 -4.69
C GLY A 150 -7.58 9.29 -4.81
N LEU A 151 -6.41 8.74 -5.15
CA LEU A 151 -5.17 9.47 -5.38
C LEU A 151 -4.87 9.52 -6.88
N LYS A 152 -3.97 10.43 -7.28
CA LYS A 152 -3.47 10.48 -8.66
C LYS A 152 -2.08 9.87 -8.74
N LYS A 153 -1.83 9.05 -9.76
CA LYS A 153 -0.49 8.56 -10.05
C LYS A 153 0.42 9.74 -10.41
N PRO A 154 1.61 9.85 -9.80
CA PRO A 154 2.53 10.93 -10.12
C PRO A 154 3.22 10.63 -11.46
N GLU A 155 3.52 11.68 -12.21
CA GLU A 155 4.46 11.58 -13.33
C GLU A 155 5.87 11.42 -12.76
N LEU A 156 6.47 10.24 -12.92
CA LEU A 156 7.87 10.02 -12.57
C LEU A 156 8.74 10.77 -13.59
N ARG A 157 9.57 11.70 -13.12
CA ARG A 157 10.60 12.38 -13.92
C ARG A 157 11.88 11.57 -13.99
#